data_AF-A0A6M0KXV4-F1
#
_entry.id   AF-A0A6M0KXV4-F1
#
_cell.length_a   1.000
_cell.length_b   1.000
_cell.length_c   1.000
_cell.angle_alpha   90.00
_cell.angle_beta   90.00
_cell.angle_gamma   90.00
#
_symmetry.space_group_name_H-M   'P 1'
#
loop_
_entity.id
_entity.type
_entity.pdbx_description
1 polymer ?
#
loop_
_entity_poly.entity_id
_entity_poly.type
_entity_poly.pdbx_seq_one_letter_code
_entity_poly.pdbx_strand_id
1 'polypeptide(L)'
;MIIKEIKEYRDIKEKARTYLCYIMSSNISHTAHANSQNLDTLLDNMQMLKKAIPKSEVLYALDGNGIQMIDSISQYPKLNGVNKGK
;
A
#
# COMPACT_ATOMS: atom_id res chain seq x y z
N MET A 1 30.29 12.28 -1.91
CA MET A 1 28.98 12.64 -1.32
C MET A 1 27.87 11.72 -1.82
N ILE A 2 27.67 11.54 -3.13
CA ILE A 2 26.67 10.62 -3.73
C ILE A 2 26.75 9.16 -3.23
N ILE A 3 27.97 8.65 -2.99
CA ILE A 3 28.17 7.24 -2.58
C ILE A 3 27.59 6.94 -1.19
N LYS A 4 27.56 7.93 -0.28
CA LYS A 4 27.06 7.74 1.09
C LYS A 4 25.53 7.63 1.09
N GLU A 5 24.84 8.53 0.41
CA GLU A 5 23.38 8.54 0.29
C GLU A 5 22.85 7.29 -0.42
N ILE A 6 23.54 6.81 -1.46
CA ILE A 6 23.18 5.55 -2.14
C ILE A 6 23.29 4.34 -1.20
N LYS A 7 24.35 4.29 -0.38
CA LYS A 7 24.53 3.20 0.60
C LYS A 7 23.45 3.27 1.68
N GLU A 8 23.19 4.45 2.24
CA GLU A 8 22.16 4.67 3.25
C GLU A 8 20.76 4.31 2.72
N TYR A 9 20.43 4.73 1.49
CA TYR A 9 19.18 4.36 0.84
C TYR A 9 19.06 2.85 0.64
N ARG A 10 20.12 2.17 0.18
CA ARG A 10 20.12 0.72 -0.02
C ARG A 10 19.84 -0.02 1.28
N ASP A 11 20.50 0.38 2.37
CA ASP A 11 20.34 -0.24 3.69
C ASP A 11 18.94 -0.01 4.28
N ILE A 12 18.36 1.18 4.07
CA ILE A 12 17.02 1.52 4.55
C ILE A 12 15.94 0.81 3.71
N LYS A 13 16.11 0.74 2.39
CA LYS A 13 15.13 0.16 1.46
C LYS A 13 14.82 -1.29 1.81
N GLU A 14 15.83 -2.11 2.08
CA GLU A 14 15.64 -3.52 2.40
C GLU A 14 14.88 -3.70 3.71
N LYS A 15 15.26 -2.94 4.75
CA LYS A 15 14.58 -2.95 6.05
C LYS A 15 13.12 -2.48 5.93
N ALA A 16 12.88 -1.39 5.20
CA ALA A 16 11.55 -0.86 4.95
C ALA A 16 10.67 -1.86 4.19
N ARG A 17 11.21 -2.53 3.17
CA ARG A 17 10.51 -3.59 2.43
C ARG A 17 10.14 -4.76 3.32
N THR A 18 11.09 -5.26 4.11
CA THR A 18 10.83 -6.38 5.05
C THR A 18 9.76 -6.02 6.06
N TYR A 19 9.82 -4.81 6.62
CA TYR A 19 8.80 -4.32 7.55
C TYR A 19 7.42 -4.21 6.90
N LEU A 20 7.36 -3.70 5.66
CA LEU A 20 6.11 -3.64 4.89
C LEU A 20 5.54 -5.04 4.63
N CYS A 21 6.37 -5.99 4.19
CA CYS A 21 5.95 -7.37 3.96
C CYS A 21 5.44 -8.04 5.25
N TYR A 22 6.06 -7.75 6.40
CA TYR A 22 5.58 -8.23 7.70
C TYR A 22 4.19 -7.67 8.03
N ILE A 23 3.98 -6.35 7.86
CA ILE A 23 2.67 -5.71 8.06
C ILE A 23 1.62 -6.31 7.10
N MET A 24 1.95 -6.45 5.82
CA MET A 24 1.03 -7.04 4.84
C MET A 24 0.68 -8.48 5.21
N SER A 25 1.67 -9.29 5.59
CA SER A 25 1.43 -10.67 5.98
C SER A 25 0.57 -10.76 7.24
N SER A 26 0.77 -9.89 8.23
CA SER A 26 -0.04 -9.92 9.46
C SER A 26 -1.48 -9.41 9.27
N ASN A 27 -1.70 -8.46 8.36
CA ASN A 27 -3.02 -7.86 8.15
C ASN A 27 -3.85 -8.53 7.04
N ILE A 28 -3.20 -9.11 6.01
CA ILE A 28 -3.87 -9.66 4.82
C ILE A 28 -4.03 -11.19 4.92
N SER A 29 -3.19 -11.89 5.70
CA SER A 29 -3.27 -13.37 5.80
C SER A 29 -4.56 -13.89 6.42
N HIS A 30 -5.30 -13.05 7.17
CA HIS A 30 -6.57 -13.44 7.79
C HIS A 30 -7.80 -13.32 6.87
N THR A 31 -7.69 -12.58 5.75
CA THR A 31 -8.81 -12.37 4.80
C THR A 31 -8.67 -13.18 3.52
N ALA A 32 -7.51 -13.81 3.31
CA ALA A 32 -7.25 -14.72 2.20
C ALA A 32 -7.88 -16.12 2.40
N HIS A 33 -8.97 -16.22 3.17
CA HIS A 33 -9.87 -17.37 3.08
C HIS A 33 -10.57 -17.33 1.71
N ALA A 34 -9.84 -17.90 0.74
CA ALA A 34 -10.25 -18.47 -0.52
C ALA A 34 -11.76 -18.53 -0.72
N ASN A 35 -12.30 -17.63 -1.56
CA ASN A 35 -13.27 -17.92 -2.63
C ASN A 35 -13.98 -16.66 -3.16
N SER A 36 -13.82 -15.50 -2.54
CA SER A 36 -14.29 -14.23 -3.11
C SER A 36 -13.11 -13.32 -3.40
N GLN A 37 -12.57 -13.38 -4.63
CA GLN A 37 -11.70 -12.34 -5.19
C GLN A 37 -12.52 -11.05 -5.44
N ASN A 38 -13.13 -10.50 -4.39
CA ASN A 38 -14.00 -9.34 -4.53
C ASN A 38 -13.22 -8.06 -4.21
N LEU A 39 -13.50 -7.01 -4.98
CA LEU A 39 -12.89 -5.69 -4.82
C LEU A 39 -13.06 -5.14 -3.39
N ASP A 40 -14.16 -5.52 -2.73
CA ASP A 40 -14.47 -5.12 -1.35
C ASP A 40 -13.43 -5.65 -0.35
N THR A 41 -13.02 -6.92 -0.49
CA THR A 41 -12.00 -7.53 0.38
C THR A 41 -10.64 -6.84 0.18
N LEU A 42 -10.32 -6.44 -1.05
CA LEU A 42 -9.14 -5.63 -1.33
C LEU A 42 -9.22 -4.27 -0.64
N LEU A 43 -10.37 -3.59 -0.72
CA LEU A 43 -10.57 -2.29 -0.09
C LEU A 43 -10.43 -2.35 1.44
N ASP A 44 -11.02 -3.37 2.07
CA ASP A 44 -10.92 -3.61 3.52
C ASP A 44 -9.46 -3.85 3.95
N ASN A 45 -8.74 -4.70 3.22
CA ASN A 45 -7.33 -4.95 3.45
C ASN A 45 -6.51 -3.65 3.34
N MET A 46 -6.81 -2.81 2.35
CA MET A 46 -6.10 -1.55 2.14
C MET A 46 -6.43 -0.50 3.22
N GLN A 47 -7.66 -0.49 3.74
CA GLN A 47 -8.03 0.29 4.93
C GLN A 47 -7.22 -0.13 6.16
N MET A 48 -7.05 -1.45 6.39
CA MET A 48 -6.22 -1.96 7.47
C MET A 48 -4.75 -1.55 7.31
N LEU A 49 -4.20 -1.66 6.08
CA LEU A 49 -2.83 -1.23 5.79
C LEU A 49 -2.63 0.27 6.03
N LYS A 50 -3.58 1.13 5.65
CA LYS A 50 -3.51 2.57 5.91
C LYS A 50 -3.40 2.87 7.40
N LYS A 51 -4.13 2.12 8.25
CA LYS A 51 -4.06 2.23 9.71
C LYS A 51 -2.73 1.71 10.25
N ALA A 52 -2.21 0.61 9.70
CA ALA A 52 -0.94 0.02 10.11
C ALA A 52 0.29 0.86 9.70
N ILE A 53 0.16 1.70 8.67
CA ILE A 53 1.22 2.58 8.16
C ILE A 53 0.76 4.04 8.28
N PRO A 54 0.72 4.62 9.49
CA PRO A 54 0.15 5.95 9.72
C PRO A 54 0.89 7.07 8.95
N LYS A 55 2.19 6.89 8.70
CA LYS A 55 3.01 7.83 7.93
C LYS A 55 2.76 7.81 6.42
N SER A 56 2.01 6.83 5.90
CA SER A 56 1.64 6.83 4.48
C SER A 56 0.67 7.98 4.20
N GLU A 57 0.99 8.80 3.21
CA GLU A 57 0.13 9.91 2.79
C GLU A 57 -1.07 9.40 1.99
N VAL A 58 -0.84 8.46 1.08
CA VAL A 58 -1.85 7.90 0.19
C VAL A 58 -1.56 6.42 -0.08
N LEU A 59 -2.62 5.63 -0.22
CA LEU A 59 -2.56 4.23 -0.63
C LEU A 59 -3.56 4.00 -1.77
N TYR A 60 -3.14 3.32 -2.84
CA TYR A 60 -3.95 2.96 -4.00
C TYR A 60 -3.41 1.68 -4.64
N ALA A 61 -4.23 1.03 -5.48
CA ALA A 61 -3.85 -0.18 -6.21
C ALA A 61 -3.96 0.05 -7.72
N LEU A 62 -2.99 -0.50 -8.46
CA LEU A 62 -2.94 -0.44 -9.91
C LEU A 62 -3.12 -1.86 -10.49
N ASP A 63 -3.72 -1.96 -11.67
CA ASP A 63 -3.74 -3.19 -12.46
C ASP A 63 -2.40 -3.40 -13.20
N GLY A 64 -2.30 -4.48 -13.97
CA GLY A 64 -1.10 -4.77 -14.79
C GLY A 64 -0.83 -3.76 -15.91
N ASN A 65 -1.81 -2.92 -16.25
CA ASN A 65 -1.69 -1.84 -17.23
C ASN A 65 -1.33 -0.49 -16.58
N GLY A 66 -1.20 -0.44 -15.26
CA GLY A 66 -0.95 0.79 -14.50
C GLY A 66 -2.19 1.65 -14.27
N ILE A 67 -3.39 1.11 -14.49
CA ILE A 67 -4.66 1.80 -14.27
C ILE A 67 -5.07 1.63 -12.80
N GLN A 68 -5.44 2.74 -12.15
CA GLN A 68 -5.87 2.73 -10.76
C GLN A 68 -7.25 2.06 -10.61
N MET A 69 -7.29 0.97 -9.84
CA MET A 69 -8.46 0.11 -9.67
C MET A 69 -9.39 0.56 -8.53
N ILE A 70 -8.87 1.31 -7.56
CA ILE A 70 -9.62 1.78 -6.39
C ILE A 70 -9.38 3.26 -6.14
N ASP A 71 -10.32 3.89 -5.45
CA ASP A 71 -10.11 5.24 -4.94
C ASP A 71 -8.89 5.32 -4.01
N SER A 72 -8.19 6.44 -4.07
CA SER A 72 -7.08 6.69 -3.18
C SER A 72 -7.55 6.78 -1.72
N ILE A 73 -6.86 6.08 -0.83
CA ILE A 73 -7.12 6.07 0.60
C ILE A 73 -6.11 7.03 1.26
N SER A 74 -6.59 8.14 1.80
CA SER A 74 -5.76 9.15 2.44
C SER A 74 -6.46 9.79 3.63
N GLN A 75 -5.65 10.27 4.59
CA GLN A 75 -6.14 11.16 5.65
C GLN A 75 -6.27 12.62 5.17
N TYR A 76 -5.66 12.95 4.02
CA TYR A 76 -5.69 14.28 3.45
C TYR A 76 -6.88 14.38 2.48
N PRO A 77 -7.85 15.28 2.71
CA PRO A 77 -9.05 15.38 1.88
C PRO A 77 -8.76 15.62 0.39
N LYS A 78 -7.66 16.33 0.08
CA LYS A 78 -7.22 16.60 -1.30
C LYS A 78 -6.70 15.38 -2.04
N LEU A 79 -6.40 14.29 -1.31
CA LEU A 79 -5.80 13.07 -1.84
C LEU A 79 -6.70 11.86 -1.62
N ASN A 80 -7.85 12.00 -0.95
CA ASN A 80 -8.76 10.89 -0.65
C ASN A 80 -9.89 10.86 -1.67
N GLY A 81 -10.18 9.70 -2.25
CA GLY A 81 -11.21 9.59 -3.30
C GLY A 81 -10.79 10.17 -4.66
N VAL A 82 -9.48 10.37 -4.88
CA VAL A 82 -8.93 11.00 -6.08
C VAL A 82 -8.36 9.92 -7.02
N ASN A 83 -8.62 10.10 -8.32
CA ASN A 83 -8.27 9.21 -9.42
C ASN A 83 -8.94 7.82 -9.35
N LYS A 84 -10.12 7.67 -9.97
CA LYS A 84 -10.40 6.42 -10.70
C LYS A 84 -9.84 6.62 -12.08
N GLY A 85 -9.10 5.64 -12.60
CA GLY A 85 -8.59 5.69 -13.97
C GLY A 85 -9.69 6.18 -14.91
N LYS A 86 -9.42 7.27 -15.64
CA LYS A 86 -10.15 7.56 -16.86
C LYS A 86 -9.70 6.59 -17.93
#